data_AF-K9V3W9-F1
#
_entry.id   AF-K9V3W9-F1
#
_cell.length_a   1.000
_cell.length_b   1.000
_cell.length_c   1.000
_cell.angle_alpha   90.00
_cell.angle_beta   90.00
_cell.angle_gamma   90.00
#
_symmetry.space_group_name_H-M   'P 1'
#
loop_
_entity.id
_entity.type
_entity.pdbx_description
1 polymer ?
#
loop_
_entity_poly.entity_id
_entity_poly.type
_entity_poly.pdbx_seq_one_letter_code
_entity_poly.pdbx_strand_id
1 'polypeptide(L)'
;MPKPKKRHNSLLTTLAAVICGMMAVMGTTSCAKAAQKIEFDYPPFGEFDISVEDLDIFAREGRITNNFAFYANRVPKERLAQLRELLRSRFKLSPVLVSQFTYSVIGEKIVRRLGDLLLTQSGNNGFYALRSSLILSATDSEGVNVINIIRRYPSDTIRINIEETQNLIGNLAELLKTRDLLISEIKQQANTEASQENTDFSQQTDLRKLGKFSVTKEKTRPLIDEKRQRSFDYDLYFPESNGSSNPTAPFPLVVISHGVAEDKETFAYLAQHLASYGIATAILEHPGSDAKKIQEYISGLGESPKAEELINRPLDVKFLLDNLESDPTLARKINFQQIGAAGHSYGGYTTLTLAGATIDFEQVRKVCNPNKLLNPSAFLQCRADELQSKNNLPNIQDPRIKAIIVLNPLSSVILGQKGLAQIKVPVMILGGSQDIITPAVAEQIRPYTWLETTSKYLTMIENGTHFSVSEKVNSSEQVVPVPSTLIGPNPAIAQTYVKALSVAFFQTHLANQSEYKMYLSPGYGKFISQEPLNLYLLPSFTAERFKNIYEGS
;
A
#
# COMPACT_ATOMS: atom_id res chain seq x y z
N MET A 1 -87.78 16.62 -7.47
CA MET A 1 -86.48 15.92 -7.61
C MET A 1 -85.38 16.81 -7.03
N PRO A 2 -84.63 16.35 -6.00
CA PRO A 2 -83.61 17.15 -5.33
C PRO A 2 -82.21 16.98 -5.95
N LYS A 3 -81.38 18.03 -5.82
CA LYS A 3 -79.97 18.13 -6.25
C LYS A 3 -79.02 17.27 -5.39
N PRO A 4 -77.90 16.74 -5.92
CA PRO A 4 -76.84 16.17 -5.11
C PRO A 4 -75.87 17.24 -4.58
N LYS A 5 -75.46 17.03 -3.32
CA LYS A 5 -74.60 17.88 -2.48
C LYS A 5 -73.11 17.74 -2.83
N LYS A 6 -72.39 18.86 -2.67
CA LYS A 6 -70.92 18.97 -2.65
C LYS A 6 -70.31 18.07 -1.56
N ARG A 7 -69.43 17.14 -1.96
CA ARG A 7 -68.42 16.49 -1.12
C ARG A 7 -67.07 16.66 -1.80
N HIS A 8 -66.43 17.80 -1.59
CA HIS A 8 -65.01 18.05 -1.85
C HIS A 8 -64.63 19.18 -0.89
N ASN A 9 -64.14 18.83 0.30
CA ASN A 9 -63.41 19.75 1.19
C ASN A 9 -62.86 19.11 2.47
N SER A 10 -63.13 17.83 2.77
CA SER A 10 -62.60 17.20 4.00
C SER A 10 -61.30 16.40 3.80
N LEU A 11 -60.83 16.16 2.57
CA LEU A 11 -59.55 15.49 2.33
C LEU A 11 -58.40 16.48 2.18
N LEU A 12 -58.63 17.61 1.49
CA LEU A 12 -57.64 18.68 1.33
C LEU A 12 -57.31 19.41 2.64
N THR A 13 -58.29 19.55 3.53
CA THR A 13 -58.09 20.13 4.88
C THR A 13 -57.31 19.20 5.80
N THR A 14 -57.53 17.89 5.70
CA THR A 14 -56.79 16.89 6.50
C THR A 14 -55.35 16.71 5.98
N LEU A 15 -55.12 16.79 4.67
CA LEU A 15 -53.76 16.75 4.10
C LEU A 15 -52.97 18.01 4.42
N ALA A 16 -53.60 19.19 4.38
CA ALA A 16 -52.96 20.46 4.77
C ALA A 16 -52.64 20.49 6.28
N ALA A 17 -53.47 19.88 7.13
CA ALA A 17 -53.20 19.76 8.56
C ALA A 17 -52.06 18.78 8.88
N VAL A 18 -51.91 17.69 8.12
CA VAL A 18 -50.78 16.75 8.26
C VAL A 18 -49.47 17.36 7.72
N ILE A 19 -49.53 18.12 6.63
CA ILE A 19 -48.38 18.83 6.06
C ILE A 19 -47.94 19.99 6.95
N CYS A 20 -48.86 20.78 7.52
CA CYS A 20 -48.54 21.79 8.53
C CYS A 20 -48.13 21.17 9.87
N GLY A 21 -48.67 20.00 10.24
CA GLY A 21 -48.24 19.25 11.43
C GLY A 21 -46.82 18.69 11.31
N MET A 22 -46.41 18.23 10.12
CA MET A 22 -45.04 17.82 9.84
C MET A 22 -44.08 19.02 9.71
N MET A 23 -44.55 20.18 9.23
CA MET A 23 -43.75 21.43 9.25
C MET A 23 -43.64 22.06 10.65
N ALA A 24 -44.61 21.85 11.55
CA ALA A 24 -44.56 22.36 12.91
C ALA A 24 -43.62 21.55 13.83
N VAL A 25 -43.26 20.31 13.46
CA VAL A 25 -42.22 19.52 14.16
C VAL A 25 -40.80 19.89 13.68
N MET A 26 -40.66 20.73 12.65
CA MET A 26 -39.36 21.29 12.25
C MET A 26 -38.95 22.53 13.07
N GLY A 27 -39.76 22.94 14.06
CA GLY A 27 -39.55 24.13 14.89
C GLY A 27 -38.61 23.98 16.08
N THR A 28 -38.06 22.80 16.34
CA THR A 28 -36.93 22.60 17.27
C THR A 28 -36.03 21.48 16.75
N THR A 29 -35.49 21.63 15.54
CA THR A 29 -34.21 20.98 15.29
C THR A 29 -33.21 21.71 16.19
N SER A 30 -32.96 21.17 17.38
CA SER A 30 -31.72 21.50 18.08
C SER A 30 -30.63 21.30 17.04
N CYS A 31 -29.98 22.40 16.62
CA CYS A 31 -28.76 22.33 15.82
C CYS A 31 -27.96 21.18 16.42
N ALA A 32 -27.59 20.20 15.61
CA ALA A 32 -26.75 19.10 16.08
C ALA A 32 -25.62 19.73 16.88
N LYS A 33 -25.64 19.53 18.20
CA LYS A 33 -24.71 20.23 19.08
C LYS A 33 -23.33 19.66 18.78
N ALA A 34 -22.44 20.55 18.39
CA ALA A 34 -21.03 20.24 18.20
C ALA A 34 -20.45 19.71 19.50
N ALA A 35 -19.48 18.80 19.43
CA ALA A 35 -18.72 18.48 20.63
C ALA A 35 -18.05 19.75 21.17
N GLN A 36 -18.32 20.03 22.44
CA GLN A 36 -17.80 21.19 23.15
C GLN A 36 -16.58 20.81 23.98
N LYS A 37 -16.43 19.52 24.31
CA LYS A 37 -15.38 19.02 25.19
C LYS A 37 -14.84 17.66 24.74
N ILE A 38 -13.59 17.41 25.11
CA ILE A 38 -12.92 16.10 25.06
C ILE A 38 -12.71 15.65 26.50
N GLU A 39 -13.18 14.48 26.85
CA GLU A 39 -13.15 13.93 28.22
C GLU A 39 -12.31 12.65 28.26
N PHE A 40 -11.61 12.42 29.36
CA PHE A 40 -10.86 11.19 29.58
C PHE A 40 -10.65 10.88 31.06
N ASP A 41 -10.70 9.59 31.38
CA ASP A 41 -10.48 9.09 32.73
C ASP A 41 -9.01 8.70 32.93
N TYR A 42 -8.42 9.13 34.04
CA TYR A 42 -7.06 8.75 34.41
C TYR A 42 -7.02 8.22 35.86
N PRO A 43 -7.32 6.93 36.09
CA PRO A 43 -7.34 6.36 37.43
C PRO A 43 -5.95 6.38 38.11
N PRO A 44 -5.87 6.59 39.44
CA PRO A 44 -6.96 6.90 40.37
C PRO A 44 -7.30 8.41 40.47
N PHE A 45 -6.77 9.25 39.56
CA PHE A 45 -6.82 10.71 39.65
C PHE A 45 -8.13 11.35 39.18
N GLY A 46 -9.04 10.56 38.60
CA GLY A 46 -10.39 10.99 38.23
C GLY A 46 -10.56 11.33 36.75
N GLU A 47 -11.64 12.04 36.45
CA GLU A 47 -12.08 12.47 35.13
C GLU A 47 -11.50 13.86 34.80
N PHE A 48 -11.03 14.03 33.57
CA PHE A 48 -10.45 15.27 33.07
C PHE A 48 -11.13 15.68 31.76
N ASP A 49 -11.26 16.99 31.54
CA ASP A 49 -11.82 17.52 30.29
C ASP A 49 -11.01 18.68 29.70
N ILE A 50 -10.99 18.73 28.37
CA ILE A 50 -10.38 19.81 27.58
C ILE A 50 -11.47 20.41 26.68
N SER A 51 -11.66 21.72 26.77
CA SER A 51 -12.58 22.44 25.88
C SER A 51 -12.03 22.50 24.45
N VAL A 52 -12.93 22.31 23.48
CA VAL A 52 -12.60 22.44 22.05
C VAL A 52 -12.26 23.90 21.69
N GLU A 53 -12.87 24.86 22.39
CA GLU A 53 -12.56 26.28 22.23
C GLU A 53 -11.11 26.59 22.65
N ASP A 54 -10.66 26.02 23.76
CA ASP A 54 -9.28 26.18 24.23
C ASP A 54 -8.26 25.62 23.22
N LEU A 55 -8.56 24.45 22.64
CA LEU A 55 -7.72 23.84 21.61
C LEU A 55 -7.70 24.67 20.31
N ASP A 56 -8.83 25.27 19.92
CA ASP A 56 -8.89 26.14 18.73
C ASP A 56 -8.12 27.45 18.94
N ILE A 57 -8.25 28.08 20.11
CA ILE A 57 -7.44 29.26 20.50
C ILE A 57 -5.95 28.91 20.45
N PHE A 58 -5.56 27.78 21.04
CA PHE A 58 -4.17 27.33 21.02
C PHE A 58 -3.68 27.04 19.59
N ALA A 59 -4.49 26.39 18.76
CA ALA A 59 -4.15 26.11 17.36
C ALA A 59 -3.91 27.40 16.58
N ARG A 60 -4.87 28.35 16.61
CA ARG A 60 -4.84 29.59 15.83
C ARG A 60 -3.81 30.58 16.36
N GLU A 61 -3.90 30.92 17.64
CA GLU A 61 -3.14 32.01 18.26
C GLU A 61 -1.84 31.52 18.90
N GLY A 62 -1.75 30.25 19.30
CA GLY A 62 -0.65 29.74 20.13
C GLY A 62 -0.79 30.13 21.60
N ARG A 63 -1.90 30.76 21.96
CA ARG A 63 -2.19 31.22 23.31
C ARG A 63 -2.64 30.04 24.17
N ILE A 64 -2.01 29.90 25.33
CA ILE A 64 -2.43 28.95 26.37
C ILE A 64 -3.43 29.68 27.27
N THR A 65 -4.69 29.26 27.27
CA THR A 65 -5.74 29.83 28.12
C THR A 65 -5.55 29.36 29.57
N ASN A 66 -6.21 30.03 30.53
CA ASN A 66 -6.14 29.63 31.94
C ASN A 66 -6.62 28.18 32.16
N ASN A 67 -7.65 27.76 31.43
CA ASN A 67 -8.20 26.41 31.51
C ASN A 67 -7.25 25.38 30.86
N PHE A 68 -6.65 25.71 29.72
CA PHE A 68 -5.70 24.81 29.05
C PHE A 68 -4.34 24.75 29.75
N ALA A 69 -3.96 25.78 30.52
CA ALA A 69 -2.68 25.86 31.22
C ALA A 69 -2.41 24.66 32.14
N PHE A 70 -3.47 24.09 32.74
CA PHE A 70 -3.34 22.88 33.54
C PHE A 70 -2.70 21.73 32.75
N TYR A 71 -3.17 21.48 31.53
CA TYR A 71 -2.63 20.42 30.67
C TYR A 71 -1.32 20.85 30.01
N ALA A 72 -1.30 22.04 29.42
CA ALA A 72 -0.18 22.52 28.61
C ALA A 72 1.11 22.59 29.43
N ASN A 73 1.08 23.09 30.66
CA ASN A 73 2.28 23.24 31.48
C ASN A 73 2.93 21.91 31.90
N ARG A 74 2.25 20.78 31.69
CA ARG A 74 2.73 19.42 32.00
C ARG A 74 3.29 18.70 30.78
N VAL A 75 3.21 19.29 29.60
CA VAL A 75 3.67 18.71 28.34
C VAL A 75 4.97 19.41 27.89
N PRO A 76 6.01 18.69 27.47
CA PRO A 76 7.23 19.29 26.94
C PRO A 76 6.94 20.27 25.79
N LYS A 77 7.70 21.37 25.70
CA LYS A 77 7.44 22.44 24.72
C LYS A 77 7.45 21.93 23.28
N GLU A 78 8.32 20.99 22.97
CA GLU A 78 8.45 20.37 21.65
C GLU A 78 7.19 19.57 21.29
N ARG A 79 6.61 18.86 22.28
CA ARG A 79 5.36 18.11 22.10
C ARG A 79 4.15 19.04 21.97
N LEU A 80 4.13 20.15 22.70
CA LEU A 80 3.11 21.19 22.50
C LEU A 80 3.19 21.83 21.11
N ALA A 81 4.40 22.07 20.61
CA ALA A 81 4.59 22.59 19.26
C ALA A 81 4.07 21.59 18.21
N GLN A 82 4.41 20.31 18.33
CA GLN A 82 3.89 19.23 17.46
C GLN A 82 2.36 19.13 17.52
N LEU A 83 1.78 19.20 18.72
CA LEU A 83 0.32 19.22 18.89
C LEU A 83 -0.29 20.42 18.15
N ARG A 84 0.28 21.61 18.29
CA ARG A 84 -0.21 22.80 17.60
C ARG A 84 -0.13 22.65 16.08
N GLU A 85 0.95 22.09 15.55
CA GLU A 85 1.07 21.80 14.12
C GLU A 85 0.01 20.80 13.64
N LEU A 86 -0.24 19.74 14.41
CA LEU A 86 -1.29 18.76 14.12
C LEU A 86 -2.68 19.41 14.11
N LEU A 87 -3.01 20.23 15.11
CA LEU A 87 -4.30 20.92 15.19
C LEU A 87 -4.53 21.90 14.03
N ARG A 88 -3.46 22.49 13.50
CA ARG A 88 -3.50 23.40 12.33
C ARG A 88 -3.47 22.68 11.00
N SER A 89 -3.13 21.39 10.98
CA SER A 89 -3.01 20.61 9.75
C SER A 89 -4.38 20.46 9.10
N ARG A 90 -4.46 20.87 7.84
CA ARG A 90 -5.70 20.91 7.07
C ARG A 90 -5.57 20.08 5.80
N PHE A 91 -6.56 19.22 5.58
CA PHE A 91 -6.69 18.44 4.36
C PHE A 91 -7.91 18.92 3.56
N LYS A 92 -7.67 19.41 2.35
CA LYS A 92 -8.73 19.75 1.39
C LYS A 92 -9.13 18.47 0.64
N LEU A 93 -10.09 17.75 1.19
CA LEU A 93 -10.65 16.54 0.60
C LEU A 93 -12.08 16.81 0.15
N SER A 94 -12.51 16.24 -0.97
CA SER A 94 -13.90 16.36 -1.39
C SER A 94 -14.81 15.53 -0.45
N PRO A 95 -16.06 15.97 -0.19
CA PRO A 95 -17.01 15.17 0.57
C PRO A 95 -17.25 13.78 -0.05
N VAL A 96 -17.19 13.69 -1.37
CA VAL A 96 -17.33 12.43 -2.11
C VAL A 96 -16.19 11.47 -1.79
N LEU A 97 -14.93 11.94 -1.81
CA LEU A 97 -13.77 11.11 -1.47
C LEU A 97 -13.86 10.61 -0.02
N VAL A 98 -14.19 11.48 0.93
CA VAL A 98 -14.32 11.10 2.35
C VAL A 98 -15.48 10.12 2.55
N SER A 99 -16.60 10.34 1.88
CA SER A 99 -17.72 9.40 1.89
C SER A 99 -17.31 8.05 1.31
N GLN A 100 -16.75 8.01 0.11
CA GLN A 100 -16.31 6.76 -0.53
C GLN A 100 -15.35 5.99 0.37
N PHE A 101 -14.33 6.66 0.92
CA PHE A 101 -13.40 6.03 1.86
C PHE A 101 -14.13 5.45 3.08
N THR A 102 -14.90 6.26 3.81
CA THR A 102 -15.50 5.84 5.09
C THR A 102 -16.60 4.78 4.96
N TYR A 103 -17.19 4.62 3.76
CA TYR A 103 -18.14 3.55 3.42
C TYR A 103 -17.48 2.33 2.77
N SER A 104 -16.21 2.42 2.38
CA SER A 104 -15.45 1.27 1.88
C SER A 104 -15.24 0.22 2.96
N VAL A 105 -15.02 -1.05 2.57
CA VAL A 105 -14.68 -2.14 3.51
C VAL A 105 -13.45 -1.80 4.36
N ILE A 106 -12.44 -1.17 3.75
CA ILE A 106 -11.17 -0.81 4.42
C ILE A 106 -11.40 0.38 5.36
N GLY A 107 -12.01 1.45 4.86
CA GLY A 107 -12.25 2.67 5.63
C GLY A 107 -13.26 2.46 6.76
N GLU A 108 -14.24 1.57 6.60
CA GLU A 108 -15.10 1.16 7.71
C GLU A 108 -14.29 0.54 8.86
N LYS A 109 -13.38 -0.39 8.57
CA LYS A 109 -12.52 -1.00 9.59
C LYS A 109 -11.60 0.04 10.25
N ILE A 110 -11.02 0.95 9.47
CA ILE A 110 -10.15 2.03 9.99
C ILE A 110 -10.94 2.98 10.90
N VAL A 111 -12.09 3.48 10.44
CA VAL A 111 -12.91 4.42 11.21
C VAL A 111 -13.47 3.74 12.45
N ARG A 112 -13.81 2.44 12.38
CA ARG A 112 -14.28 1.67 13.54
C ARG A 112 -13.18 1.51 14.58
N ARG A 113 -11.94 1.26 14.13
CA ARG A 113 -10.76 1.21 15.01
C ARG A 113 -10.49 2.56 15.67
N LEU A 114 -10.62 3.66 14.94
CA LEU A 114 -10.58 5.01 15.53
C LEU A 114 -11.72 5.23 16.52
N GLY A 115 -12.88 4.64 16.25
CA GLY A 115 -14.04 4.66 17.15
C GLY A 115 -13.82 3.90 18.46
N ASP A 116 -12.87 2.96 18.53
CA ASP A 116 -12.48 2.31 19.81
C ASP A 116 -11.67 3.26 20.69
N LEU A 117 -10.99 4.24 20.08
CA LEU A 117 -10.19 5.27 20.76
C LEU A 117 -11.04 6.50 21.12
N LEU A 118 -11.89 6.93 20.19
CA LEU A 118 -12.73 8.11 20.29
C LEU A 118 -14.18 7.67 20.45
N LEU A 119 -14.62 7.58 21.70
CA LEU A 119 -15.94 7.11 22.09
C LEU A 119 -16.98 8.23 22.06
N THR A 120 -18.26 7.87 21.98
CA THR A 120 -19.36 8.79 22.25
C THR A 120 -19.43 9.15 23.74
N GLN A 121 -20.21 10.17 24.11
CA GLN A 121 -20.44 10.53 25.52
C GLN A 121 -20.97 9.35 26.35
N SER A 122 -21.75 8.46 25.75
CA SER A 122 -22.26 7.24 26.40
C SER A 122 -21.22 6.11 26.53
N GLY A 123 -19.97 6.33 26.10
CA GLY A 123 -18.90 5.32 26.13
C GLY A 123 -18.99 4.27 25.02
N ASN A 124 -19.83 4.47 24.00
CA ASN A 124 -19.91 3.53 22.87
C ASN A 124 -18.83 3.85 21.83
N ASN A 125 -18.47 2.85 21.02
CA ASN A 125 -17.56 3.04 19.88
C ASN A 125 -18.06 4.20 18.98
N GLY A 126 -17.18 5.18 18.72
CA GLY A 126 -17.52 6.42 18.01
C GLY A 126 -17.62 6.31 16.50
N PHE A 127 -17.60 5.12 15.91
CA PHE A 127 -17.59 4.88 14.47
C PHE A 127 -18.57 5.75 13.66
N TYR A 128 -19.86 5.74 14.00
CA TYR A 128 -20.88 6.49 13.25
C TYR A 128 -20.72 8.01 13.41
N ALA A 129 -20.26 8.43 14.60
CA ALA A 129 -20.01 9.83 14.92
C ALA A 129 -18.75 10.36 14.20
N LEU A 130 -17.69 9.56 14.15
CA LEU A 130 -16.48 9.83 13.37
C LEU A 130 -16.77 9.86 11.88
N ARG A 131 -17.50 8.88 11.34
CA ARG A 131 -17.89 8.87 9.92
C ARG A 131 -18.63 10.14 9.55
N SER A 132 -19.66 10.51 10.33
CA SER A 132 -20.45 11.72 10.07
C SER A 132 -19.61 12.99 10.16
N SER A 133 -18.80 13.12 11.21
CA SER A 133 -17.95 14.31 11.41
C SER A 133 -16.89 14.48 10.33
N LEU A 134 -16.28 13.40 9.85
CA LEU A 134 -15.33 13.42 8.74
C LEU A 134 -15.99 13.94 7.46
N ILE A 135 -17.15 13.39 7.09
CA ILE A 135 -17.91 13.79 5.89
C ILE A 135 -18.34 15.26 5.99
N LEU A 136 -18.90 15.65 7.15
CA LEU A 136 -19.34 17.02 7.40
C LEU A 136 -18.18 18.02 7.47
N SER A 137 -17.00 17.61 7.92
CA SER A 137 -15.80 18.47 7.91
C SER A 137 -15.31 18.73 6.49
N ALA A 138 -15.45 17.76 5.59
CA ALA A 138 -15.07 17.90 4.18
C ALA A 138 -15.98 18.87 3.40
N THR A 139 -17.21 19.12 3.87
CA THR A 139 -18.10 20.14 3.28
C THR A 139 -17.82 21.55 3.80
N ASP A 140 -17.00 21.70 4.84
CA ASP A 140 -16.65 23.00 5.42
C ASP A 140 -15.53 23.71 4.65
N SER A 141 -15.60 25.03 4.61
CA SER A 141 -14.54 25.93 4.17
C SER A 141 -13.22 25.77 4.93
N GLU A 142 -13.22 25.22 6.15
CA GLU A 142 -12.04 24.86 6.96
C GLU A 142 -11.46 23.49 6.56
N GLY A 143 -12.16 22.69 5.76
CA GLY A 143 -11.77 21.34 5.34
C GLY A 143 -11.67 20.34 6.50
N VAL A 144 -11.05 19.19 6.22
CA VAL A 144 -10.84 18.15 7.23
C VAL A 144 -9.61 18.52 8.08
N ASN A 145 -9.84 18.82 9.35
CA ASN A 145 -8.80 19.07 10.36
C ASN A 145 -9.31 18.59 11.73
N VAL A 146 -8.41 18.42 12.70
CA VAL A 146 -8.75 17.83 14.01
C VAL A 146 -9.85 18.64 14.73
N ILE A 147 -9.71 19.97 14.78
CA ILE A 147 -10.69 20.84 15.44
C ILE A 147 -12.07 20.74 14.78
N ASN A 148 -12.12 20.76 13.44
CA ASN A 148 -13.37 20.69 12.70
C ASN A 148 -14.03 19.31 12.83
N ILE A 149 -13.26 18.22 12.85
CA ILE A 149 -13.78 16.87 13.13
C ILE A 149 -14.47 16.84 14.50
N ILE A 150 -13.82 17.40 15.52
CA ILE A 150 -14.39 17.45 16.87
C ILE A 150 -15.68 18.30 16.87
N ARG A 151 -15.65 19.49 16.25
CA ARG A 151 -16.84 20.36 16.13
C ARG A 151 -18.00 19.70 15.38
N ARG A 152 -17.74 18.85 14.40
CA ARG A 152 -18.78 18.15 13.63
C ARG A 152 -19.18 16.80 14.24
N TYR A 153 -18.60 16.43 15.38
CA TYR A 153 -18.92 15.19 16.08
C TYR A 153 -20.32 15.30 16.72
N PRO A 154 -21.27 14.39 16.43
CA PRO A 154 -22.66 14.49 16.85
C PRO A 154 -22.91 14.07 18.31
N SER A 155 -22.16 14.66 19.24
CA SER A 155 -22.22 14.43 20.69
C SER A 155 -21.63 15.65 21.39
N ASP A 156 -22.16 16.05 22.55
CA ASP A 156 -21.63 17.19 23.32
C ASP A 156 -20.20 16.95 23.82
N THR A 157 -19.86 15.68 24.05
CA THR A 157 -18.54 15.23 24.50
C THR A 157 -18.00 14.09 23.63
N ILE A 158 -16.69 14.12 23.35
CA ILE A 158 -15.91 12.97 22.86
C ILE A 158 -15.13 12.39 24.03
N ARG A 159 -15.29 11.09 24.30
CA ARG A 159 -14.54 10.39 25.35
C ARG A 159 -13.32 9.69 24.76
N ILE A 160 -12.14 9.87 25.33
CA ILE A 160 -10.94 9.14 24.91
C ILE A 160 -10.83 7.85 25.73
N ASN A 161 -10.74 6.72 25.05
CA ASN A 161 -10.39 5.45 25.67
C ASN A 161 -8.88 5.42 25.96
N ILE A 162 -8.50 5.81 27.18
CA ILE A 162 -7.10 5.93 27.58
C ILE A 162 -6.38 4.57 27.58
N GLU A 163 -7.04 3.50 28.02
CA GLU A 163 -6.46 2.15 28.02
C GLU A 163 -6.12 1.70 26.59
N GLU A 164 -7.08 1.78 25.66
CA GLU A 164 -6.84 1.39 24.27
C GLU A 164 -5.81 2.31 23.59
N THR A 165 -5.80 3.60 23.93
CA THR A 165 -4.80 4.55 23.43
C THR A 165 -3.40 4.20 23.90
N GLN A 166 -3.22 3.87 25.19
CA GLN A 166 -1.93 3.47 25.74
C GLN A 166 -1.44 2.16 25.13
N ASN A 167 -2.33 1.16 25.00
CA ASN A 167 -2.02 -0.11 24.35
C ASN A 167 -1.57 0.09 22.90
N LEU A 168 -2.27 0.94 22.14
CA LEU A 168 -1.90 1.28 20.77
C LEU A 168 -0.52 1.93 20.66
N ILE A 169 -0.23 2.92 21.53
CA ILE A 169 1.06 3.61 21.56
C ILE A 169 2.19 2.64 21.92
N GLY A 170 1.98 1.79 22.94
CA GLY A 170 2.94 0.77 23.35
C GLY A 170 3.27 -0.20 22.22
N ASN A 171 2.25 -0.76 21.58
CA ASN A 171 2.40 -1.68 20.45
C ASN A 171 3.13 -1.02 19.27
N LEU A 172 2.84 0.25 18.97
CA LEU A 172 3.54 0.97 17.89
C LEU A 172 5.01 1.22 18.24
N ALA A 173 5.31 1.62 19.49
CA ALA A 173 6.68 1.85 19.93
C ALA A 173 7.51 0.56 19.87
N GLU A 174 6.93 -0.57 20.27
CA GLU A 174 7.56 -1.89 20.15
C GLU A 174 7.84 -2.24 18.69
N LEU A 175 6.86 -2.09 17.78
CA LEU A 175 7.07 -2.35 16.35
C LEU A 175 8.18 -1.50 15.74
N LEU A 176 8.25 -0.20 16.07
CA LEU A 176 9.30 0.70 15.60
C LEU A 176 10.68 0.32 16.16
N LYS A 177 10.74 -0.06 17.44
CA LYS A 177 11.97 -0.56 18.08
C LYS A 177 12.44 -1.85 17.42
N THR A 178 11.57 -2.84 17.24
CA THR A 178 11.89 -4.12 16.58
C THR A 178 12.38 -3.90 15.15
N ARG A 179 11.73 -2.97 14.41
CA ARG A 179 12.18 -2.56 13.08
C ARG A 179 13.61 -2.02 13.14
N ASP A 180 13.89 -1.05 14.01
CA ASP A 180 15.21 -0.41 14.07
C ASP A 180 16.30 -1.43 14.43
N LEU A 181 16.03 -2.36 15.36
CA LEU A 181 16.93 -3.46 15.71
C LEU A 181 17.20 -4.39 14.51
N LEU A 182 16.16 -4.83 13.79
CA LEU A 182 16.31 -5.70 12.63
C LEU A 182 17.06 -5.03 11.48
N ILE A 183 16.77 -3.76 11.20
CA ILE A 183 17.47 -2.99 10.16
C ILE A 183 18.94 -2.81 10.55
N SER A 184 19.24 -2.55 11.83
CA SER A 184 20.61 -2.48 12.34
C SER A 184 21.36 -3.80 12.18
N GLU A 185 20.73 -4.95 12.46
CA GLU A 185 21.34 -6.27 12.25
C GLU A 185 21.62 -6.52 10.76
N ILE A 186 20.64 -6.26 9.87
CA ILE A 186 20.82 -6.39 8.41
C ILE A 186 22.00 -5.54 7.94
N LYS A 187 22.08 -4.28 8.40
CA LYS A 187 23.18 -3.36 8.11
C LYS A 187 24.52 -3.90 8.60
N GLN A 188 24.59 -4.40 9.83
CA GLN A 188 25.81 -4.94 10.39
C GLN A 188 26.28 -6.17 9.62
N GLN A 189 25.37 -7.11 9.34
CA GLN A 189 25.67 -8.32 8.60
C GLN A 189 26.15 -7.99 7.18
N ALA A 190 25.41 -7.15 6.44
CA ALA A 190 25.77 -6.79 5.06
C ALA A 190 27.14 -6.11 4.98
N ASN A 191 27.44 -5.20 5.92
CA ASN A 191 28.75 -4.54 5.97
C ASN A 191 29.90 -5.50 6.33
N THR A 192 29.64 -6.47 7.20
CA THR A 192 30.62 -7.49 7.58
C THR A 192 30.93 -8.39 6.38
N GLU A 193 29.90 -8.93 5.72
CA GLU A 193 30.07 -9.77 4.53
C GLU A 193 30.75 -9.00 3.40
N ALA A 194 30.34 -7.75 3.15
CA ALA A 194 30.97 -6.89 2.15
C ALA A 194 32.46 -6.62 2.41
N SER A 195 32.89 -6.58 3.68
CA SER A 195 34.30 -6.37 4.04
C SER A 195 35.20 -7.59 3.80
N GLN A 196 34.59 -8.78 3.62
CA GLN A 196 35.29 -10.03 3.35
C GLN A 196 35.42 -10.31 1.85
N GLU A 197 34.76 -9.52 1.01
CA GLU A 197 34.82 -9.62 -0.44
C GLU A 197 35.96 -8.77 -1.01
N ASN A 198 36.68 -9.32 -2.00
CA ASN A 198 37.85 -8.68 -2.62
C ASN A 198 37.58 -8.21 -4.06
N THR A 199 36.32 -8.12 -4.48
CA THR A 199 35.94 -7.72 -5.84
C THR A 199 35.98 -6.20 -5.99
N ASP A 200 36.81 -5.71 -6.92
CA ASP A 200 36.80 -4.30 -7.31
C ASP A 200 35.74 -4.04 -8.39
N PHE A 201 34.54 -3.61 -7.95
CA PHE A 201 33.42 -3.28 -8.83
C PHE A 201 33.65 -2.02 -9.67
N SER A 202 34.63 -1.17 -9.35
CA SER A 202 34.94 0.02 -10.15
C SER A 202 35.51 -0.32 -11.53
N GLN A 203 36.11 -1.50 -11.65
CA GLN A 203 36.65 -2.05 -12.90
C GLN A 203 35.62 -2.91 -13.66
N GLN A 204 34.42 -3.08 -13.11
CA GLN A 204 33.36 -3.90 -13.69
C GLN A 204 32.33 -3.05 -14.44
N THR A 205 31.41 -3.71 -15.12
CA THR A 205 30.32 -3.01 -15.82
C THR A 205 29.36 -2.41 -14.79
N ASP A 206 29.15 -1.10 -14.86
CA ASP A 206 28.18 -0.41 -14.01
C ASP A 206 26.74 -0.72 -14.45
N LEU A 207 26.07 -1.64 -13.74
CA LEU A 207 24.71 -2.08 -14.09
C LEU A 207 23.61 -1.04 -13.86
N ARG A 208 23.96 0.13 -13.29
CA ARG A 208 23.03 1.26 -13.14
C ARG A 208 22.84 2.00 -14.47
N LYS A 209 23.78 1.86 -15.41
CA LYS A 209 23.75 2.47 -16.75
C LYS A 209 23.01 1.57 -17.73
N LEU A 210 22.53 2.14 -18.84
CA LEU A 210 21.89 1.36 -19.91
C LEU A 210 22.87 0.32 -20.48
N GLY A 211 22.32 -0.82 -20.88
CA GLY A 211 23.07 -1.89 -21.53
C GLY A 211 23.37 -1.62 -23.00
N LYS A 212 23.84 -2.66 -23.71
CA LYS A 212 24.36 -2.56 -25.08
C LYS A 212 23.28 -2.55 -26.16
N PHE A 213 22.04 -2.90 -25.84
CA PHE A 213 20.94 -2.98 -26.80
C PHE A 213 20.19 -1.66 -26.86
N SER A 214 19.88 -1.19 -28.07
CA SER A 214 18.80 -0.22 -28.26
C SER A 214 17.47 -0.87 -27.92
N VAL A 215 16.50 -0.07 -27.51
CA VAL A 215 15.19 -0.56 -27.03
C VAL A 215 14.09 0.00 -27.91
N THR A 216 13.22 -0.89 -28.39
CA THR A 216 12.00 -0.51 -29.09
C THR A 216 10.77 -0.84 -28.25
N LYS A 217 9.92 0.17 -28.03
CA LYS A 217 8.58 0.01 -27.45
C LYS A 217 7.59 -0.31 -28.57
N GLU A 218 7.02 -1.51 -28.57
CA GLU A 218 6.00 -1.88 -29.56
C GLU A 218 4.64 -1.32 -29.14
N LYS A 219 3.92 -0.71 -30.09
CA LYS A 219 2.53 -0.30 -29.89
C LYS A 219 1.62 -1.52 -29.96
N THR A 220 0.91 -1.78 -28.88
CA THR A 220 0.00 -2.91 -28.74
C THR A 220 -1.46 -2.43 -28.79
N ARG A 221 -2.37 -3.37 -29.02
CA ARG A 221 -3.80 -3.15 -28.77
C ARG A 221 -4.16 -3.75 -27.41
N PRO A 222 -5.21 -3.24 -26.74
CA PRO A 222 -5.70 -3.86 -25.51
C PRO A 222 -5.98 -5.35 -25.73
N LEU A 223 -5.61 -6.20 -24.76
CA LEU A 223 -5.99 -7.60 -24.73
C LEU A 223 -7.42 -7.74 -24.24
N ILE A 224 -8.19 -8.63 -24.88
CA ILE A 224 -9.60 -8.88 -24.54
C ILE A 224 -9.74 -10.32 -24.07
N ASP A 225 -9.99 -10.50 -22.77
CA ASP A 225 -10.36 -11.78 -22.18
C ASP A 225 -11.89 -11.87 -22.10
N GLU A 226 -12.50 -12.41 -23.16
CA GLU A 226 -13.95 -12.55 -23.24
C GLU A 226 -14.52 -13.47 -22.15
N LYS A 227 -13.75 -14.48 -21.70
CA LYS A 227 -14.22 -15.42 -20.68
C LYS A 227 -14.35 -14.75 -19.32
N ARG A 228 -13.42 -13.86 -18.98
CA ARG A 228 -13.43 -13.09 -17.73
C ARG A 228 -14.08 -11.71 -17.85
N GLN A 229 -14.50 -11.32 -19.06
CA GLN A 229 -15.05 -9.99 -19.38
C GLN A 229 -14.09 -8.88 -18.95
N ARG A 230 -12.82 -9.02 -19.32
CA ARG A 230 -11.75 -8.08 -18.99
C ARG A 230 -11.07 -7.58 -20.26
N SER A 231 -10.73 -6.30 -20.25
CA SER A 231 -9.90 -5.69 -21.28
C SER A 231 -8.82 -4.85 -20.60
N PHE A 232 -7.57 -5.00 -21.03
CA PHE A 232 -6.45 -4.28 -20.41
C PHE A 232 -5.33 -4.00 -21.41
N ASP A 233 -4.65 -2.89 -21.19
CA ASP A 233 -3.49 -2.47 -21.96
C ASP A 233 -2.22 -3.14 -21.44
N TYR A 234 -1.24 -3.27 -22.32
CA TYR A 234 0.11 -3.72 -21.96
C TYR A 234 1.12 -3.11 -22.93
N ASP A 235 2.36 -2.90 -22.53
CA ASP A 235 3.43 -2.46 -23.40
C ASP A 235 4.52 -3.53 -23.48
N LEU A 236 5.10 -3.70 -24.67
CA LEU A 236 6.26 -4.57 -24.90
C LEU A 236 7.50 -3.72 -25.19
N TYR A 237 8.61 -4.03 -24.54
CA TYR A 237 9.92 -3.45 -24.83
C TYR A 237 10.86 -4.56 -25.28
N PHE A 238 11.38 -4.45 -26.50
CA PHE A 238 12.29 -5.41 -27.09
C PHE A 238 13.72 -4.86 -27.25
N PRO A 239 14.74 -5.69 -27.02
CA PRO A 239 16.11 -5.38 -27.44
C PRO A 239 16.23 -5.40 -28.97
N GLU A 240 16.94 -4.43 -29.54
CA GLU A 240 17.30 -4.41 -30.96
C GLU A 240 18.70 -4.98 -31.19
N SER A 241 18.80 -5.98 -32.07
CA SER A 241 20.09 -6.59 -32.43
C SER A 241 20.88 -5.69 -33.40
N ASN A 242 21.63 -4.73 -32.86
CA ASN A 242 22.50 -3.87 -33.65
C ASN A 242 23.88 -4.50 -33.86
N GLY A 243 23.97 -5.49 -34.76
CA GLY A 243 25.23 -6.10 -35.21
C GLY A 243 25.38 -7.61 -34.99
N SER A 244 26.45 -8.18 -35.55
CA SER A 244 26.72 -9.63 -35.63
C SER A 244 27.24 -10.28 -34.33
N SER A 245 27.45 -9.52 -33.25
CA SER A 245 28.02 -9.99 -31.98
C SER A 245 27.03 -10.00 -30.80
N ASN A 246 25.80 -9.52 -30.97
CA ASN A 246 24.79 -9.52 -29.91
C ASN A 246 23.90 -10.78 -29.98
N PRO A 247 23.42 -11.30 -28.84
CA PRO A 247 22.36 -12.31 -28.81
C PRO A 247 21.20 -11.90 -29.72
N THR A 248 20.85 -12.77 -30.66
CA THR A 248 19.65 -12.63 -31.48
C THR A 248 18.48 -13.31 -30.79
N ALA A 249 17.26 -12.87 -31.10
CA ALA A 249 16.03 -13.51 -30.67
C ALA A 249 16.09 -15.06 -30.82
N PRO A 250 15.41 -15.82 -29.94
CA PRO A 250 14.44 -15.37 -28.94
C PRO A 250 15.08 -14.86 -27.63
N PHE A 251 14.54 -13.77 -27.07
CA PHE A 251 15.00 -13.16 -25.82
C PHE A 251 14.24 -13.69 -24.59
N PRO A 252 14.87 -13.78 -23.40
CA PRO A 252 14.16 -13.92 -22.14
C PRO A 252 13.11 -12.81 -21.97
N LEU A 253 12.02 -13.08 -21.26
CA LEU A 253 10.97 -12.08 -20.99
C LEU A 253 10.79 -11.87 -19.49
N VAL A 254 10.68 -10.63 -19.04
CA VAL A 254 10.22 -10.29 -17.69
C VAL A 254 8.88 -9.58 -17.76
N VAL A 255 7.87 -10.13 -17.07
CA VAL A 255 6.57 -9.47 -16.90
C VAL A 255 6.59 -8.59 -15.65
N ILE A 256 6.10 -7.36 -15.74
CA ILE A 256 6.09 -6.40 -14.63
C ILE A 256 4.65 -6.07 -14.22
N SER A 257 4.31 -6.29 -12.95
CA SER A 257 3.00 -5.98 -12.37
C SER A 257 3.09 -4.80 -11.39
N HIS A 258 2.30 -3.75 -11.62
CA HIS A 258 2.27 -2.53 -10.80
C HIS A 258 1.57 -2.74 -9.44
N GLY A 259 1.57 -1.77 -8.53
CA GLY A 259 0.86 -1.79 -7.25
C GLY A 259 -0.64 -1.48 -7.35
N VAL A 260 -1.27 -1.12 -6.22
CA VAL A 260 -2.62 -0.52 -6.23
C VAL A 260 -2.51 0.94 -6.63
N ALA A 261 -3.45 1.44 -7.43
CA ALA A 261 -3.50 2.83 -7.89
C ALA A 261 -2.28 3.27 -8.73
N GLU A 262 -1.43 2.32 -9.12
CA GLU A 262 -0.35 2.49 -10.08
C GLU A 262 -0.82 2.00 -11.46
N ASP A 263 0.04 2.18 -12.45
CA ASP A 263 -0.22 1.86 -13.86
C ASP A 263 1.04 1.30 -14.53
N LYS A 264 0.93 0.94 -15.81
CA LYS A 264 2.04 0.40 -16.60
C LYS A 264 3.19 1.39 -16.84
N GLU A 265 2.98 2.67 -16.59
CA GLU A 265 4.01 3.70 -16.76
C GLU A 265 4.91 3.82 -15.53
N THR A 266 4.43 3.38 -14.37
CA THR A 266 5.13 3.47 -13.08
C THR A 266 6.50 2.75 -13.05
N PHE A 267 6.63 1.66 -13.82
CA PHE A 267 7.87 0.88 -13.95
C PHE A 267 8.40 0.81 -15.38
N ALA A 268 8.02 1.77 -16.23
CA ALA A 268 8.53 1.86 -17.60
C ALA A 268 10.06 2.03 -17.63
N TYR A 269 10.65 2.75 -16.66
CA TYR A 269 12.11 2.84 -16.51
C TYR A 269 12.78 1.46 -16.36
N LEU A 270 12.15 0.54 -15.63
CA LEU A 270 12.70 -0.80 -15.36
C LEU A 270 12.54 -1.67 -16.61
N ALA A 271 11.39 -1.59 -17.26
CA ALA A 271 11.09 -2.28 -18.51
C ALA A 271 12.14 -1.94 -19.60
N GLN A 272 12.41 -0.65 -19.78
CA GLN A 272 13.42 -0.16 -20.72
C GLN A 272 14.84 -0.58 -20.30
N HIS A 273 15.16 -0.50 -19.00
CA HIS A 273 16.49 -0.87 -18.51
C HIS A 273 16.80 -2.33 -18.77
N LEU A 274 15.89 -3.25 -18.44
CA LEU A 274 16.06 -4.69 -18.70
C LEU A 274 16.17 -4.99 -20.21
N ALA A 275 15.36 -4.34 -21.04
CA ALA A 275 15.43 -4.47 -22.50
C ALA A 275 16.80 -4.02 -23.04
N SER A 276 17.40 -2.98 -22.49
CA SER A 276 18.76 -2.54 -22.89
C SER A 276 19.85 -3.58 -22.57
N TYR A 277 19.56 -4.55 -21.70
CA TYR A 277 20.43 -5.67 -21.35
C TYR A 277 20.08 -6.98 -22.07
N GLY A 278 19.21 -6.94 -23.08
CA GLY A 278 18.86 -8.15 -23.87
C GLY A 278 17.76 -9.01 -23.24
N ILE A 279 16.99 -8.45 -22.29
CA ILE A 279 15.83 -9.11 -21.68
C ILE A 279 14.58 -8.36 -22.11
N ALA A 280 13.76 -8.97 -22.97
CA ALA A 280 12.48 -8.38 -23.34
C ALA A 280 11.61 -8.16 -22.10
N THR A 281 10.73 -7.17 -22.12
CA THR A 281 9.80 -6.93 -21.00
C THR A 281 8.38 -6.69 -21.48
N ALA A 282 7.44 -7.14 -20.66
CA ALA A 282 6.01 -6.85 -20.82
C ALA A 282 5.49 -6.21 -19.54
N ILE A 283 4.88 -5.04 -19.64
CA ILE A 283 4.26 -4.35 -18.50
C ILE A 283 2.78 -4.17 -18.79
N LEU A 284 1.89 -4.52 -17.85
CA LEU A 284 0.45 -4.62 -18.09
C LEU A 284 -0.36 -3.84 -17.08
N GLU A 285 -1.56 -3.42 -17.48
CA GLU A 285 -2.59 -2.86 -16.60
C GLU A 285 -3.42 -3.96 -15.93
N HIS A 286 -3.90 -3.65 -14.72
CA HIS A 286 -4.86 -4.48 -13.99
C HIS A 286 -6.17 -3.71 -13.74
N PRO A 287 -7.20 -3.87 -14.58
CA PRO A 287 -8.37 -2.97 -14.66
C PRO A 287 -9.25 -2.93 -13.41
N GLY A 288 -9.07 -3.85 -12.45
CA GLY A 288 -9.79 -3.81 -11.17
C GLY A 288 -9.05 -3.11 -10.03
N SER A 289 -7.81 -2.66 -10.23
CA SER A 289 -7.00 -2.01 -9.19
C SER A 289 -5.95 -1.00 -9.69
N ASP A 290 -5.93 -0.71 -10.99
CA ASP A 290 -5.08 0.30 -11.62
C ASP A 290 -5.45 1.74 -11.19
N ALA A 291 -4.61 2.69 -11.59
CA ALA A 291 -4.81 4.11 -11.34
C ALA A 291 -6.23 4.56 -11.76
N LYS A 292 -6.65 4.22 -12.99
CA LYS A 292 -7.96 4.62 -13.53
C LYS A 292 -9.11 4.11 -12.66
N LYS A 293 -9.10 2.84 -12.28
CA LYS A 293 -10.15 2.24 -11.44
C LYS A 293 -10.24 2.91 -10.08
N ILE A 294 -9.10 3.22 -9.48
CA ILE A 294 -9.06 3.93 -8.20
C ILE A 294 -9.57 5.36 -8.36
N GLN A 295 -9.27 6.04 -9.47
CA GLN A 295 -9.79 7.40 -9.75
C GLN A 295 -11.30 7.42 -9.89
N GLU A 296 -11.85 6.49 -10.67
CA GLU A 296 -13.29 6.36 -10.83
C GLU A 296 -13.97 6.13 -9.47
N TYR A 297 -13.39 5.25 -8.65
CA TYR A 297 -13.91 4.95 -7.32
C TYR A 297 -13.92 6.18 -6.40
N ILE A 298 -12.77 6.86 -6.23
CA ILE A 298 -12.68 8.03 -5.34
C ILE A 298 -13.49 9.22 -5.82
N SER A 299 -13.74 9.32 -7.13
CA SER A 299 -14.60 10.36 -7.74
C SER A 299 -16.08 10.03 -7.64
N GLY A 300 -16.43 8.85 -7.13
CA GLY A 300 -17.80 8.35 -7.06
C GLY A 300 -18.39 7.95 -8.42
N LEU A 301 -17.55 7.76 -9.43
CA LEU A 301 -17.92 7.37 -10.79
C LEU A 301 -17.82 5.85 -11.02
N GLY A 302 -17.22 5.10 -10.10
CA GLY A 302 -17.04 3.66 -10.21
C GLY A 302 -17.20 2.92 -8.89
N GLU A 303 -17.38 1.59 -8.98
CA GLU A 303 -17.43 0.70 -7.82
C GLU A 303 -16.07 0.56 -7.13
N SER A 304 -16.06 0.25 -5.83
CA SER A 304 -14.83 -0.07 -5.11
C SER A 304 -14.10 -1.27 -5.74
N PRO A 305 -12.76 -1.33 -5.67
CA PRO A 305 -12.00 -2.53 -6.03
C PRO A 305 -12.57 -3.78 -5.35
N LYS A 306 -12.53 -4.92 -6.03
CA LYS A 306 -13.12 -6.18 -5.53
C LYS A 306 -12.04 -7.14 -5.05
N ALA A 307 -12.37 -8.01 -4.08
CA ALA A 307 -11.41 -9.00 -3.55
C ALA A 307 -10.93 -9.97 -4.63
N GLU A 308 -11.71 -10.16 -5.69
CA GLU A 308 -11.38 -10.98 -6.86
C GLU A 308 -10.11 -10.54 -7.57
N GLU A 309 -9.60 -9.31 -7.35
CA GLU A 309 -8.30 -8.93 -7.90
C GLU A 309 -7.14 -9.75 -7.32
N LEU A 310 -7.31 -10.38 -6.15
CA LEU A 310 -6.35 -11.35 -5.61
C LEU A 310 -6.22 -12.60 -6.51
N ILE A 311 -7.21 -12.84 -7.38
CA ILE A 311 -7.25 -13.93 -8.33
C ILE A 311 -7.05 -13.41 -9.76
N ASN A 312 -7.72 -12.32 -10.13
CA ASN A 312 -7.70 -11.80 -11.49
C ASN A 312 -6.32 -11.30 -11.91
N ARG A 313 -5.55 -10.69 -11.01
CA ARG A 313 -4.26 -10.10 -11.37
C ARG A 313 -3.24 -11.16 -11.84
N PRO A 314 -3.04 -12.29 -11.12
CA PRO A 314 -2.27 -13.40 -11.67
C PRO A 314 -2.85 -13.94 -12.98
N LEU A 315 -4.18 -14.08 -13.08
CA LEU A 315 -4.82 -14.56 -14.31
C LEU A 315 -4.63 -13.60 -15.50
N ASP A 316 -4.53 -12.29 -15.28
CA ASP A 316 -4.24 -11.30 -16.32
C ASP A 316 -2.83 -11.52 -16.88
N VAL A 317 -1.84 -11.79 -16.02
CA VAL A 317 -0.47 -12.14 -16.45
C VAL A 317 -0.45 -13.44 -17.24
N LYS A 318 -1.16 -14.48 -16.76
CA LYS A 318 -1.27 -15.76 -17.47
C LYS A 318 -1.89 -15.57 -18.85
N PHE A 319 -2.98 -14.81 -18.92
CA PHE A 319 -3.67 -14.50 -20.17
C PHE A 319 -2.76 -13.74 -21.13
N LEU A 320 -2.02 -12.74 -20.65
CA LEU A 320 -1.01 -12.04 -21.45
C LEU A 320 0.00 -13.03 -22.02
N LEU A 321 0.64 -13.85 -21.18
CA LEU A 321 1.65 -14.81 -21.63
C LEU A 321 1.09 -15.82 -22.64
N ASP A 322 -0.13 -16.32 -22.45
CA ASP A 322 -0.80 -17.23 -23.39
C ASP A 322 -1.01 -16.56 -24.76
N ASN A 323 -1.42 -15.29 -24.78
CA ASN A 323 -1.61 -14.54 -26.02
C ASN A 323 -0.27 -14.29 -26.72
N LEU A 324 0.77 -13.87 -25.99
CA LEU A 324 2.11 -13.66 -26.55
C LEU A 324 2.70 -14.95 -27.13
N GLU A 325 2.47 -16.09 -26.47
CA GLU A 325 2.95 -17.42 -26.92
C GLU A 325 2.20 -17.91 -28.16
N SER A 326 0.91 -17.57 -28.26
CA SER A 326 0.07 -17.95 -29.40
C SER A 326 0.32 -17.12 -30.67
N ASP A 327 0.88 -15.91 -30.56
CA ASP A 327 1.22 -15.05 -31.69
C ASP A 327 2.52 -15.55 -32.37
N PRO A 328 2.48 -16.03 -33.63
CA PRO A 328 3.66 -16.60 -34.28
C PRO A 328 4.83 -15.63 -34.48
N THR A 329 4.57 -14.32 -34.49
CA THR A 329 5.60 -13.28 -34.61
C THR A 329 6.31 -13.09 -33.28
N LEU A 330 5.54 -13.02 -32.19
CA LEU A 330 6.08 -12.85 -30.84
C LEU A 330 6.73 -14.13 -30.32
N ALA A 331 6.18 -15.30 -30.66
CA ALA A 331 6.75 -16.61 -30.35
C ALA A 331 8.16 -16.82 -30.93
N ARG A 332 8.53 -16.12 -32.01
CA ARG A 332 9.90 -16.13 -32.55
C ARG A 332 10.82 -15.12 -31.87
N LYS A 333 10.27 -14.09 -31.21
CA LYS A 333 11.02 -13.04 -30.51
C LYS A 333 11.27 -13.36 -29.04
N ILE A 334 10.40 -14.15 -28.40
CA ILE A 334 10.41 -14.43 -26.96
C ILE A 334 10.74 -15.89 -26.69
N ASN A 335 11.60 -16.13 -25.70
CA ASN A 335 11.90 -17.46 -25.19
C ASN A 335 10.96 -17.79 -24.03
N PHE A 336 9.89 -18.54 -24.30
CA PHE A 336 8.90 -18.94 -23.30
C PHE A 336 9.38 -19.95 -22.25
N GLN A 337 10.62 -20.45 -22.37
CA GLN A 337 11.28 -21.22 -21.33
C GLN A 337 12.03 -20.33 -20.32
N GLN A 338 12.20 -19.04 -20.62
CA GLN A 338 12.91 -18.05 -19.80
C GLN A 338 11.99 -16.86 -19.50
N ILE A 339 10.89 -17.13 -18.76
CA ILE A 339 10.00 -16.07 -18.27
C ILE A 339 10.32 -15.75 -16.80
N GLY A 340 10.62 -14.49 -16.50
CA GLY A 340 10.71 -13.95 -15.15
C GLY A 340 9.52 -13.04 -14.84
N ALA A 341 9.36 -12.66 -13.58
CA ALA A 341 8.38 -11.65 -13.20
C ALA A 341 8.91 -10.69 -12.14
N ALA A 342 8.52 -9.43 -12.24
CA ALA A 342 8.76 -8.41 -11.23
C ALA A 342 7.43 -7.78 -10.79
N GLY A 343 7.32 -7.40 -9.52
CA GLY A 343 6.09 -6.78 -9.04
C GLY A 343 6.27 -5.90 -7.82
N HIS A 344 5.54 -4.79 -7.78
CA HIS A 344 5.55 -3.84 -6.68
C HIS A 344 4.29 -3.95 -5.82
N SER A 345 4.42 -3.97 -4.49
CA SER A 345 3.27 -3.93 -3.56
C SER A 345 2.27 -5.06 -3.85
N TYR A 346 1.08 -4.74 -4.37
CA TYR A 346 0.10 -5.74 -4.80
C TYR A 346 0.51 -6.52 -6.07
N GLY A 347 1.31 -5.91 -6.93
CA GLY A 347 2.05 -6.60 -7.98
C GLY A 347 3.08 -7.57 -7.41
N GLY A 348 3.67 -7.27 -6.25
CA GLY A 348 4.54 -8.20 -5.53
C GLY A 348 3.80 -9.47 -5.09
N TYR A 349 2.59 -9.35 -4.54
CA TYR A 349 1.68 -10.48 -4.30
C TYR A 349 1.38 -11.27 -5.58
N THR A 350 1.07 -10.54 -6.66
CA THR A 350 0.77 -11.13 -7.98
C THR A 350 1.94 -11.99 -8.46
N THR A 351 3.16 -11.46 -8.35
CA THR A 351 4.40 -12.15 -8.71
C THR A 351 4.70 -13.36 -7.82
N LEU A 352 4.49 -13.26 -6.50
CA LEU A 352 4.67 -14.39 -5.56
C LEU A 352 3.73 -15.55 -5.88
N THR A 353 2.46 -15.25 -6.16
CA THR A 353 1.45 -16.28 -6.48
C THR A 353 1.69 -16.92 -7.84
N LEU A 354 2.09 -16.15 -8.84
CA LEU A 354 2.56 -16.67 -10.13
C LEU A 354 3.74 -17.64 -9.97
N ALA A 355 4.64 -17.36 -9.03
CA ALA A 355 5.79 -18.21 -8.69
C ALA A 355 5.46 -19.45 -7.82
N GLY A 356 4.19 -19.64 -7.45
CA GLY A 356 3.71 -20.82 -6.74
C GLY A 356 3.29 -20.60 -5.29
N ALA A 357 3.38 -19.37 -4.75
CA ALA A 357 2.79 -19.11 -3.45
C ALA A 357 1.27 -19.31 -3.48
N THR A 358 0.72 -19.91 -2.44
CA THR A 358 -0.71 -20.16 -2.30
C THR A 358 -1.33 -19.27 -1.23
N ILE A 359 -2.62 -18.98 -1.37
CA ILE A 359 -3.37 -18.24 -0.35
C ILE A 359 -3.55 -19.15 0.88
N ASP A 360 -3.13 -18.67 2.04
CA ASP A 360 -3.31 -19.36 3.32
C ASP A 360 -4.56 -18.83 4.04
N PHE A 361 -5.72 -19.39 3.68
CA PHE A 361 -7.00 -19.00 4.27
C PHE A 361 -7.07 -19.24 5.79
N GLU A 362 -6.29 -20.19 6.32
CA GLU A 362 -6.24 -20.41 7.77
C GLU A 362 -5.54 -19.24 8.47
N GLN A 363 -4.39 -18.83 7.94
CA GLN A 363 -3.67 -17.65 8.41
C GLN A 363 -4.52 -16.39 8.29
N VAL A 364 -5.21 -16.19 7.16
CA VAL A 364 -6.13 -15.06 6.96
C VAL A 364 -7.20 -15.04 8.05
N ARG A 365 -7.90 -16.15 8.30
CA ARG A 365 -8.94 -16.21 9.35
C ARG A 365 -8.38 -15.89 10.73
N LYS A 366 -7.21 -16.45 11.06
CA LYS A 366 -6.55 -16.26 12.35
C LYS A 366 -6.19 -14.80 12.61
N VAL A 367 -5.74 -14.09 11.59
CA VAL A 367 -5.25 -12.71 11.73
C VAL A 367 -6.36 -11.68 11.57
N CYS A 368 -7.37 -11.95 10.74
CA CYS A 368 -8.31 -10.93 10.29
C CYS A 368 -9.56 -10.77 11.15
N ASN A 369 -9.80 -11.68 12.12
CA ASN A 369 -11.01 -11.72 12.94
C ASN A 369 -10.71 -11.77 14.46
N PRO A 370 -10.60 -10.63 15.16
CA PRO A 370 -10.56 -9.26 14.63
C PRO A 370 -9.14 -8.84 14.20
N ASN A 371 -9.02 -8.11 13.10
CA ASN A 371 -7.76 -7.49 12.71
C ASN A 371 -7.40 -6.33 13.65
N LYS A 372 -6.42 -6.56 14.53
CA LYS A 372 -5.82 -5.53 15.40
C LYS A 372 -4.40 -5.11 14.96
N LEU A 373 -3.95 -5.53 13.77
CA LEU A 373 -2.60 -5.25 13.31
C LEU A 373 -2.41 -3.76 13.00
N LEU A 374 -1.22 -3.25 13.31
CA LEU A 374 -0.75 -1.91 12.92
C LEU A 374 -0.09 -1.91 11.53
N ASN A 375 -0.49 -2.86 10.68
CA ASN A 375 -0.03 -3.01 9.31
C ASN A 375 -1.16 -2.62 8.35
N PRO A 376 -1.08 -1.45 7.67
CA PRO A 376 -2.14 -1.00 6.78
C PRO A 376 -2.42 -1.98 5.62
N SER A 377 -1.40 -2.64 5.08
CA SER A 377 -1.60 -3.63 4.01
C SER A 377 -2.45 -4.82 4.45
N ALA A 378 -2.53 -5.12 5.76
CA ALA A 378 -3.34 -6.21 6.29
C ALA A 378 -4.83 -6.00 5.98
N PHE A 379 -5.31 -4.76 5.87
CA PHE A 379 -6.71 -4.50 5.50
C PHE A 379 -7.05 -5.02 4.11
N LEU A 380 -6.14 -4.87 3.14
CA LEU A 380 -6.29 -5.40 1.79
C LEU A 380 -6.12 -6.93 1.78
N GLN A 381 -5.12 -7.45 2.50
CA GLN A 381 -4.88 -8.90 2.61
C GLN A 381 -6.07 -9.65 3.22
N CYS A 382 -6.70 -9.07 4.24
CA CYS A 382 -7.87 -9.64 4.90
C CYS A 382 -9.10 -9.76 4.00
N ARG A 383 -9.12 -9.09 2.83
CA ARG A 383 -10.19 -9.27 1.85
C ARG A 383 -10.19 -10.66 1.21
N ALA A 384 -9.10 -11.43 1.35
CA ALA A 384 -9.08 -12.83 0.96
C ALA A 384 -10.18 -13.65 1.67
N ASP A 385 -10.65 -13.22 2.84
CA ASP A 385 -11.78 -13.86 3.53
C ASP A 385 -13.07 -13.84 2.70
N GLU A 386 -13.28 -12.80 1.88
CA GLU A 386 -14.42 -12.68 0.95
C GLU A 386 -14.42 -13.78 -0.14
N LEU A 387 -13.25 -14.39 -0.41
CA LEU A 387 -13.09 -15.41 -1.45
C LEU A 387 -13.33 -16.84 -0.95
N GLN A 388 -13.40 -17.06 0.36
CA GLN A 388 -13.49 -18.42 0.94
C GLN A 388 -14.78 -19.15 0.59
N SER A 389 -15.86 -18.40 0.38
CA SER A 389 -17.16 -18.96 -0.04
C SER A 389 -17.14 -19.48 -1.48
N LYS A 390 -16.10 -19.15 -2.26
CA LYS A 390 -15.95 -19.63 -3.63
C LYS A 390 -15.30 -21.00 -3.63
N ASN A 391 -16.09 -22.02 -3.94
CA ASN A 391 -15.57 -23.36 -4.21
C ASN A 391 -14.63 -23.32 -5.42
N ASN A 392 -13.48 -23.99 -5.31
CA ASN A 392 -12.50 -24.19 -6.39
C ASN A 392 -11.97 -22.89 -7.02
N LEU A 393 -11.16 -22.15 -6.27
CA LEU A 393 -10.39 -21.05 -6.85
C LEU A 393 -9.49 -21.55 -7.99
N PRO A 394 -9.38 -20.79 -9.10
CA PRO A 394 -8.54 -21.19 -10.21
C PRO A 394 -7.07 -21.21 -9.81
N ASN A 395 -6.27 -22.01 -10.52
CA ASN A 395 -4.83 -22.01 -10.32
C ASN A 395 -4.22 -20.66 -10.78
N ILE A 396 -3.67 -19.92 -9.83
CA ILE A 396 -3.03 -18.62 -10.03
C ILE A 396 -1.51 -18.71 -10.22
N GLN A 397 -0.92 -19.92 -10.10
CA GLN A 397 0.47 -20.17 -10.47
C GLN A 397 0.64 -20.22 -11.99
N ASP A 398 1.79 -19.78 -12.48
CA ASP A 398 2.21 -20.01 -13.86
C ASP A 398 3.57 -20.74 -13.94
N PRO A 399 3.61 -21.97 -14.48
CA PRO A 399 4.84 -22.77 -14.51
C PRO A 399 5.93 -22.20 -15.44
N ARG A 400 5.60 -21.22 -16.30
CA ARG A 400 6.60 -20.54 -17.14
C ARG A 400 7.49 -19.62 -16.32
N ILE A 401 7.03 -19.10 -15.18
CA ILE A 401 7.83 -18.22 -14.31
C ILE A 401 9.00 -18.98 -13.70
N LYS A 402 10.23 -18.51 -13.94
CA LYS A 402 11.49 -19.16 -13.53
C LYS A 402 12.30 -18.39 -12.50
N ALA A 403 12.06 -17.08 -12.33
CA ALA A 403 12.72 -16.25 -11.33
C ALA A 403 11.88 -15.00 -11.05
N ILE A 404 11.89 -14.50 -9.81
CA ILE A 404 11.09 -13.33 -9.42
C ILE A 404 11.81 -12.28 -8.59
N ILE A 405 11.44 -11.02 -8.81
CA ILE A 405 11.80 -9.88 -7.97
C ILE A 405 10.52 -9.24 -7.43
N VAL A 406 10.45 -9.01 -6.12
CA VAL A 406 9.30 -8.36 -5.51
C VAL A 406 9.74 -7.14 -4.71
N LEU A 407 9.13 -6.00 -5.01
CA LEU A 407 9.46 -4.69 -4.47
C LEU A 407 8.36 -4.29 -3.48
N ASN A 408 8.72 -4.00 -2.23
CA ASN A 408 7.80 -3.67 -1.13
C ASN A 408 6.53 -4.54 -1.12
N PRO A 409 6.62 -5.88 -1.30
CA PRO A 409 5.46 -6.73 -1.54
C PRO A 409 4.45 -6.67 -0.38
N LEU A 410 3.19 -6.86 -0.72
CA LEU A 410 2.14 -7.28 0.20
C LEU A 410 2.11 -8.82 0.17
N SER A 411 2.24 -9.51 1.30
CA SER A 411 2.37 -10.98 1.30
C SER A 411 2.05 -11.71 2.60
N SER A 412 2.31 -11.11 3.76
CA SER A 412 2.50 -11.86 5.00
C SER A 412 1.25 -12.54 5.55
N VAL A 413 0.12 -11.82 5.57
CA VAL A 413 -1.16 -12.28 6.08
C VAL A 413 -1.86 -13.19 5.09
N ILE A 414 -1.82 -12.84 3.79
CA ILE A 414 -2.56 -13.57 2.75
C ILE A 414 -1.88 -14.88 2.33
N LEU A 415 -0.55 -14.92 2.29
CA LEU A 415 0.19 -16.13 1.89
C LEU A 415 0.66 -16.95 3.09
N GLY A 416 0.94 -16.29 4.23
CA GLY A 416 1.50 -16.95 5.40
C GLY A 416 2.83 -17.64 5.13
N GLN A 417 3.35 -18.33 6.15
CA GLN A 417 4.54 -19.17 5.97
C GLN A 417 4.27 -20.34 5.03
N LYS A 418 3.09 -20.97 5.16
CA LYS A 418 2.69 -22.15 4.38
C LYS A 418 2.65 -21.88 2.89
N GLY A 419 2.08 -20.74 2.49
CA GLY A 419 1.97 -20.35 1.09
C GLY A 419 3.33 -19.97 0.51
N LEU A 420 4.14 -19.16 1.20
CA LEU A 420 5.45 -18.75 0.71
C LEU A 420 6.46 -19.90 0.59
N ALA A 421 6.39 -20.90 1.47
CA ALA A 421 7.25 -22.10 1.41
C ALA A 421 7.08 -22.92 0.11
N GLN A 422 5.97 -22.73 -0.61
CA GLN A 422 5.71 -23.39 -1.89
C GLN A 422 6.58 -22.86 -3.04
N ILE A 423 7.14 -21.65 -2.94
CA ILE A 423 7.95 -21.06 -4.01
C ILE A 423 9.27 -21.83 -4.13
N LYS A 424 9.55 -22.35 -5.33
CA LYS A 424 10.78 -23.11 -5.65
C LYS A 424 11.75 -22.39 -6.60
N VAL A 425 11.32 -21.29 -7.23
CA VAL A 425 12.17 -20.47 -8.10
C VAL A 425 13.06 -19.52 -7.29
N PRO A 426 14.12 -18.93 -7.87
CA PRO A 426 14.88 -17.87 -7.23
C PRO A 426 14.00 -16.63 -6.92
N VAL A 427 14.24 -16.00 -5.77
CA VAL A 427 13.46 -14.84 -5.29
C VAL A 427 14.37 -13.73 -4.77
N MET A 428 14.18 -12.50 -5.25
CA MET A 428 14.70 -11.30 -4.59
C MET A 428 13.55 -10.51 -3.97
N ILE A 429 13.63 -10.26 -2.67
CA ILE A 429 12.73 -9.34 -1.96
C ILE A 429 13.48 -8.04 -1.71
N LEU A 430 12.93 -6.92 -2.17
CA LEU A 430 13.43 -5.58 -1.88
C LEU A 430 12.41 -4.84 -1.00
N GLY A 431 12.87 -4.28 0.12
CA GLY A 431 12.05 -3.49 1.05
C GLY A 431 12.64 -2.12 1.36
N GLY A 432 11.78 -1.16 1.68
CA GLY A 432 12.16 0.14 2.26
C GLY A 432 12.01 0.13 3.78
N SER A 433 13.02 0.60 4.52
CA SER A 433 13.00 0.57 5.99
C SER A 433 11.98 1.52 6.63
N GLN A 434 11.50 2.52 5.89
CA GLN A 434 10.46 3.48 6.29
C GLN A 434 9.17 3.27 5.49
N ASP A 435 8.97 2.09 4.90
CA ASP A 435 7.69 1.72 4.32
C ASP A 435 6.64 1.58 5.43
N ILE A 436 5.61 2.43 5.40
CA ILE A 436 4.49 2.38 6.33
C ILE A 436 3.26 1.70 5.73
N ILE A 437 3.25 1.45 4.43
CA ILE A 437 2.13 0.85 3.71
C ILE A 437 2.24 -0.68 3.78
N THR A 438 3.41 -1.21 3.42
CA THR A 438 3.79 -2.62 3.58
C THR A 438 5.04 -2.71 4.48
N PRO A 439 4.88 -2.63 5.82
CA PRO A 439 6.01 -2.44 6.72
C PRO A 439 7.11 -3.49 6.63
N ALA A 440 8.37 -3.02 6.52
CA ALA A 440 9.62 -3.78 6.37
C ALA A 440 9.63 -5.13 7.10
N VAL A 441 9.35 -5.09 8.41
CA VAL A 441 9.41 -6.28 9.28
C VAL A 441 8.32 -7.29 8.93
N ALA A 442 7.09 -6.83 8.80
CA ALA A 442 5.93 -7.69 8.61
C ALA A 442 5.88 -8.27 7.19
N GLU A 443 6.21 -7.47 6.18
CA GLU A 443 5.91 -7.77 4.78
C GLU A 443 7.12 -8.17 3.93
N GLN A 444 8.36 -7.92 4.39
CA GLN A 444 9.57 -8.27 3.65
C GLN A 444 10.54 -9.13 4.46
N ILE A 445 10.99 -8.66 5.62
CA ILE A 445 12.01 -9.35 6.43
C ILE A 445 11.46 -10.69 6.94
N ARG A 446 10.28 -10.71 7.56
CA ARG A 446 9.69 -11.95 8.06
C ARG A 446 9.31 -12.92 6.92
N PRO A 447 8.58 -12.50 5.87
CA PRO A 447 8.33 -13.33 4.69
C PRO A 447 9.57 -13.93 4.03
N TYR A 448 10.70 -13.20 3.99
CA TYR A 448 11.97 -13.73 3.49
C TYR A 448 12.44 -14.98 4.27
N THR A 449 12.24 -14.99 5.59
CA THR A 449 12.60 -16.14 6.44
C THR A 449 11.72 -17.36 6.19
N TRP A 450 10.53 -17.18 5.61
CA TRP A 450 9.58 -18.25 5.28
C TRP A 450 9.84 -18.91 3.92
N LEU A 451 10.66 -18.30 3.06
CA LEU A 451 11.05 -18.90 1.78
C LEU A 451 11.97 -20.11 1.98
N GLU A 452 11.65 -21.21 1.32
CA GLU A 452 12.46 -22.45 1.32
C GLU A 452 13.36 -22.61 0.08
N THR A 453 13.21 -21.74 -0.92
CA THR A 453 14.11 -21.72 -2.08
C THR A 453 15.55 -21.44 -1.68
N THR A 454 16.51 -22.08 -2.34
CA THR A 454 17.94 -21.95 -2.04
C THR A 454 18.55 -20.67 -2.58
N SER A 455 17.98 -20.11 -3.66
CA SER A 455 18.44 -18.86 -4.27
C SER A 455 17.50 -17.73 -3.87
N LYS A 456 17.77 -17.12 -2.71
CA LYS A 456 16.99 -15.98 -2.24
C LYS A 456 17.88 -14.82 -1.82
N TYR A 457 17.35 -13.60 -1.99
CA TYR A 457 18.06 -12.38 -1.65
C TYR A 457 17.13 -11.42 -0.90
N LEU A 458 17.60 -10.90 0.23
CA LEU A 458 16.96 -9.81 0.96
C LEU A 458 17.70 -8.53 0.65
N THR A 459 17.00 -7.56 0.09
CA THR A 459 17.51 -6.22 -0.19
C THR A 459 16.75 -5.22 0.67
N MET A 460 17.47 -4.32 1.34
CA MET A 460 16.88 -3.30 2.20
C MET A 460 17.44 -1.93 1.83
N ILE A 461 16.55 -0.97 1.61
CA ILE A 461 16.88 0.43 1.39
C ILE A 461 16.61 1.18 2.70
N GLU A 462 17.68 1.61 3.38
CA GLU A 462 17.61 2.49 4.55
C GLU A 462 16.94 3.80 4.15
N ASN A 463 15.99 4.28 4.96
CA ASN A 463 15.14 5.44 4.68
C ASN A 463 14.24 5.32 3.44
N GLY A 464 14.25 4.17 2.75
CA GLY A 464 13.34 3.89 1.65
C GLY A 464 11.90 3.76 2.14
N THR A 465 10.97 4.31 1.37
CA THR A 465 9.52 4.25 1.60
C THR A 465 8.86 3.29 0.61
N HIS A 466 7.53 3.13 0.72
CA HIS A 466 6.74 2.38 -0.25
C HIS A 466 6.95 2.88 -1.69
N PHE A 467 7.01 4.20 -1.86
CA PHE A 467 7.03 4.84 -3.17
C PHE A 467 8.42 5.13 -3.70
N SER A 468 9.48 4.82 -2.94
CA SER A 468 10.86 5.13 -3.34
C SER A 468 11.27 4.46 -4.66
N VAL A 469 10.65 3.34 -5.01
CA VAL A 469 10.96 2.58 -6.23
C VAL A 469 10.06 2.91 -7.42
N SER A 470 8.99 3.69 -7.20
CA SER A 470 8.01 4.02 -8.23
C SER A 470 8.47 5.25 -9.03
N GLU A 471 8.23 5.27 -10.34
CA GLU A 471 8.34 6.48 -11.15
C GLU A 471 7.04 7.30 -11.05
N LYS A 472 7.08 8.58 -11.46
CA LYS A 472 5.90 9.44 -11.62
C LYS A 472 5.05 9.63 -10.35
N VAL A 473 5.65 9.47 -9.16
CA VAL A 473 4.97 9.64 -7.85
C VAL A 473 4.43 11.08 -7.62
N ASN A 474 4.84 12.05 -8.44
CA ASN A 474 4.43 13.46 -8.37
C ASN A 474 3.79 13.98 -9.68
N SER A 475 3.37 13.10 -10.59
CA SER A 475 2.77 13.55 -11.85
C SER A 475 1.36 14.13 -11.63
N SER A 476 0.99 15.16 -12.38
CA SER A 476 -0.35 15.79 -12.36
C SER A 476 -1.48 14.85 -12.81
N GLU A 477 -1.13 13.65 -13.27
CA GLU A 477 -2.03 12.58 -13.71
C GLU A 477 -2.31 11.57 -12.58
N GLN A 478 -1.73 11.76 -11.40
CA GLN A 478 -2.01 10.90 -10.26
C GLN A 478 -3.43 11.05 -9.72
N VAL A 479 -3.91 9.90 -9.28
CA VAL A 479 -5.27 9.68 -8.80
C VAL A 479 -5.52 10.30 -7.43
N VAL A 480 -4.55 10.09 -6.54
CA VAL A 480 -4.51 10.69 -5.20
C VAL A 480 -3.12 11.30 -5.03
N PRO A 481 -2.99 12.60 -4.76
CA PRO A 481 -1.69 13.22 -4.53
C PRO A 481 -1.04 12.59 -3.28
N VAL A 482 0.10 11.93 -3.48
CA VAL A 482 0.89 11.38 -2.36
C VAL A 482 1.72 12.50 -1.74
N PRO A 483 1.57 12.80 -0.43
CA PRO A 483 2.41 13.79 0.23
C PRO A 483 3.90 13.48 0.04
N SER A 484 4.72 14.50 -0.23
CA SER A 484 6.17 14.34 -0.43
C SER A 484 6.88 13.63 0.74
N THR A 485 6.36 13.79 1.95
CA THR A 485 6.84 13.10 3.16
C THR A 485 6.65 11.58 3.09
N LEU A 486 5.60 11.08 2.42
CA LEU A 486 5.38 9.65 2.20
C LEU A 486 6.21 9.11 1.03
N ILE A 487 6.53 9.95 0.05
CA ILE A 487 7.43 9.59 -1.06
C ILE A 487 8.84 9.33 -0.54
N GLY A 488 9.28 10.10 0.46
CA GLY A 488 10.61 9.98 1.02
C GLY A 488 11.69 10.63 0.16
N PRO A 489 12.96 10.47 0.54
CA PRO A 489 14.05 11.22 -0.08
C PRO A 489 14.46 10.61 -1.43
N ASN A 490 14.56 11.46 -2.46
CA ASN A 490 15.15 11.18 -3.78
C ASN A 490 14.91 9.76 -4.36
N PRO A 491 13.68 9.44 -4.83
CA PRO A 491 13.35 8.15 -5.45
C PRO A 491 14.27 7.71 -6.59
N ALA A 492 14.90 8.66 -7.30
CA ALA A 492 15.82 8.35 -8.40
C ALA A 492 17.00 7.46 -7.93
N ILE A 493 17.45 7.61 -6.68
CA ILE A 493 18.50 6.75 -6.12
C ILE A 493 18.01 5.30 -6.00
N ALA A 494 16.86 5.07 -5.36
CA ALA A 494 16.29 3.74 -5.22
C ALA A 494 15.99 3.08 -6.58
N GLN A 495 15.52 3.85 -7.56
CA GLN A 495 15.31 3.37 -8.94
C GLN A 495 16.63 2.88 -9.57
N THR A 496 17.78 3.50 -9.29
CA THR A 496 19.08 2.98 -9.78
C THR A 496 19.46 1.63 -9.17
N TYR A 497 19.08 1.38 -7.91
CA TYR A 497 19.28 0.07 -7.28
C TYR A 497 18.39 -0.98 -7.92
N VAL A 498 17.10 -0.67 -8.12
CA VAL A 498 16.15 -1.58 -8.79
C VAL A 498 16.65 -1.93 -10.19
N LYS A 499 17.14 -0.96 -10.96
CA LYS A 499 17.76 -1.17 -12.27
C LYS A 499 18.93 -2.15 -12.21
N ALA A 500 19.93 -1.84 -11.38
CA ALA A 500 21.16 -2.63 -11.29
C ALA A 500 20.92 -4.06 -10.76
N LEU A 501 20.15 -4.20 -9.68
CA LEU A 501 19.87 -5.49 -9.07
C LEU A 501 18.95 -6.35 -9.92
N SER A 502 18.01 -5.75 -10.65
CA SER A 502 17.17 -6.51 -11.58
C SER A 502 17.96 -7.10 -12.74
N VAL A 503 18.92 -6.33 -13.29
CA VAL A 503 19.83 -6.85 -14.31
C VAL A 503 20.67 -7.98 -13.73
N ALA A 504 21.33 -7.77 -12.59
CA ALA A 504 22.15 -8.80 -11.95
C ALA A 504 21.35 -10.09 -11.70
N PHE A 505 20.12 -9.96 -11.18
CA PHE A 505 19.28 -11.07 -10.80
C PHE A 505 18.75 -11.84 -12.01
N PHE A 506 18.12 -11.16 -12.98
CA PHE A 506 17.55 -11.85 -14.14
C PHE A 506 18.64 -12.34 -15.10
N GLN A 507 19.77 -11.65 -15.25
CA GLN A 507 20.87 -12.21 -16.04
C GLN A 507 21.39 -13.52 -15.43
N THR A 508 21.56 -13.57 -14.10
CA THR A 508 22.03 -14.77 -13.40
C THR A 508 21.01 -15.91 -13.45
N HIS A 509 19.76 -15.64 -13.04
CA HIS A 509 18.77 -16.68 -12.73
C HIS A 509 17.78 -16.97 -13.87
N LEU A 510 17.68 -16.08 -14.86
CA LEU A 510 16.77 -16.25 -16.00
C LEU A 510 17.53 -16.49 -17.30
N ALA A 511 18.51 -15.63 -17.59
CA ALA A 511 19.33 -15.72 -18.81
C ALA A 511 20.54 -16.66 -18.66
N ASN A 512 20.79 -17.21 -17.46
CA ASN A 512 21.88 -18.13 -17.14
C ASN A 512 23.29 -17.56 -17.41
N GLN A 513 23.47 -16.24 -17.27
CA GLN A 513 24.75 -15.55 -17.44
C GLN A 513 25.50 -15.51 -16.09
N SER A 514 26.35 -16.52 -15.87
CA SER A 514 27.02 -16.77 -14.59
C SER A 514 27.91 -15.62 -14.10
N GLU A 515 28.43 -14.80 -15.01
CA GLU A 515 29.26 -13.64 -14.71
C GLU A 515 28.49 -12.55 -13.94
N TYR A 516 27.16 -12.51 -14.03
CA TYR A 516 26.36 -11.54 -13.29
C TYR A 516 26.18 -11.91 -11.81
N LYS A 517 26.52 -13.15 -11.42
CA LYS A 517 26.38 -13.62 -10.04
C LYS A 517 27.20 -12.80 -9.04
N MET A 518 28.34 -12.24 -9.47
CA MET A 518 29.20 -11.40 -8.61
C MET A 518 28.50 -10.12 -8.12
N TYR A 519 27.50 -9.62 -8.86
CA TYR A 519 26.73 -8.44 -8.49
C TYR A 519 25.59 -8.76 -7.50
N LEU A 520 25.32 -10.04 -7.23
CA LEU A 520 24.34 -10.48 -6.24
C LEU A 520 25.01 -10.70 -4.87
N SER A 521 25.78 -9.70 -4.44
CA SER A 521 26.66 -9.76 -3.28
C SER A 521 26.53 -8.51 -2.38
N PRO A 522 26.73 -8.65 -1.06
CA PRO A 522 26.82 -7.52 -0.14
C PRO A 522 27.84 -6.45 -0.57
N GLY A 523 28.99 -6.85 -1.12
CA GLY A 523 30.00 -5.90 -1.61
C GLY A 523 29.49 -5.04 -2.77
N TYR A 524 28.76 -5.62 -3.72
CA TYR A 524 28.15 -4.82 -4.79
C TYR A 524 27.06 -3.88 -4.25
N GLY A 525 26.22 -4.36 -3.33
CA GLY A 525 25.20 -3.54 -2.67
C GLY A 525 25.83 -2.31 -2.00
N LYS A 526 26.93 -2.51 -1.26
CA LYS A 526 27.71 -1.44 -0.64
C LYS A 526 28.34 -0.50 -1.67
N PHE A 527 28.86 -1.03 -2.77
CA PHE A 527 29.50 -0.24 -3.82
C PHE A 527 28.53 0.71 -4.52
N ILE A 528 27.30 0.27 -4.82
CA ILE A 528 26.31 1.12 -5.51
C ILE A 528 25.52 2.03 -4.57
N SER A 529 25.58 1.78 -3.26
CA SER A 529 24.89 2.53 -2.21
C SER A 529 25.21 4.02 -2.22
N GLN A 530 24.20 4.85 -2.01
CA GLN A 530 24.24 6.31 -2.03
C GLN A 530 23.35 6.88 -0.93
N GLU A 531 23.87 7.85 -0.17
CA GLU A 531 23.07 8.63 0.77
C GLU A 531 22.02 9.49 0.05
N PRO A 532 20.85 9.76 0.66
CA PRO A 532 20.42 9.33 2.00
C PRO A 532 19.75 7.95 2.04
N LEU A 533 19.76 7.21 0.92
CA LEU A 533 19.11 5.90 0.76
C LEU A 533 20.14 4.77 0.70
N ASN A 534 20.77 4.44 1.83
CA ASN A 534 21.78 3.37 1.84
C ASN A 534 21.18 2.01 1.47
N LEU A 535 21.94 1.20 0.75
CA LEU A 535 21.53 -0.11 0.25
C LEU A 535 22.25 -1.24 0.98
N TYR A 536 21.49 -2.22 1.45
CA TYR A 536 22.01 -3.47 2.02
C TYR A 536 21.44 -4.65 1.26
N LEU A 537 22.32 -5.47 0.67
CA LEU A 537 21.97 -6.71 -0.01
C LEU A 537 22.52 -7.90 0.77
N LEU A 538 21.67 -8.88 1.07
CA LEU A 538 22.02 -10.11 1.76
C LEU A 538 21.54 -11.33 0.97
N PRO A 539 22.43 -12.28 0.61
CA PRO A 539 22.03 -13.57 0.05
C PRO A 539 21.51 -14.54 1.12
N SER A 540 21.66 -14.21 2.41
CA SER A 540 21.15 -15.02 3.52
C SER A 540 20.85 -14.15 4.75
N PHE A 541 19.68 -14.38 5.36
CA PHE A 541 19.26 -13.83 6.64
C PHE A 541 18.38 -14.89 7.31
N THR A 542 18.85 -15.49 8.39
CA THR A 542 18.26 -16.73 8.91
C THR A 542 17.01 -16.49 9.76
N ALA A 543 16.10 -17.47 9.75
CA ALA A 543 14.92 -17.44 10.61
C ALA A 543 15.29 -17.38 12.10
N GLU A 544 16.41 -18.02 12.50
CA GLU A 544 16.93 -17.97 13.86
C GLU A 544 17.38 -16.55 14.25
N ARG A 545 18.17 -15.87 13.39
CA ARG A 545 18.56 -14.48 13.63
C ARG A 545 17.36 -13.56 13.75
N PHE A 546 16.40 -13.69 12.83
CA PHE A 546 15.14 -12.95 12.90
C PHE A 546 14.42 -13.19 14.23
N LYS A 547 14.23 -14.47 14.60
CA LYS A 547 13.51 -14.87 15.82
C LYS A 547 14.17 -14.31 17.08
N ASN A 548 15.49 -14.40 17.19
CA ASN A 548 16.23 -13.92 18.35
C ASN A 548 16.04 -12.41 18.60
N ILE A 549 15.94 -11.62 17.52
CA ILE A 549 15.70 -10.18 17.62
C ILE A 549 14.22 -9.90 17.85
N TYR A 550 13.33 -10.56 17.11
CA TYR A 550 11.89 -10.32 17.13
C TYR A 550 11.24 -10.75 18.47
N GLU A 551 11.71 -11.84 19.09
CA GLU A 551 11.20 -12.31 20.39
C GLU A 551 11.93 -11.70 21.59
N GLY A 552 13.12 -11.12 21.38
CA GLY A 552 13.89 -10.43 22.41
C GLY A 552 13.64 -8.91 22.49
N SER A 553 12.89 -8.35 21.52
CA SER A 553 12.63 -6.91 21.40
C SER A 553 11.49 -6.41 22.26
#